data_AF-A0A1V0U3Y7-F1
#
_entry.id   AF-A0A1V0U3Y7-F1
#
_cell.length_a   1.000
_cell.length_b   1.000
_cell.length_c   1.000
_cell.angle_alpha   90.00
_cell.angle_beta   90.00
_cell.angle_gamma   90.00
#
_symmetry.space_group_name_H-M   'P 1'
#
loop_
_entity.id
_entity.type
_entity.pdbx_description
1 polymer ?
#
loop_
_entity_poly.entity_id
_entity_poly.type
_entity_poly.pdbx_seq_one_letter_code
_entity_poly.pdbx_strand_id
1 'polypeptide(L)' 'MPLRIDRGHAEPEELAALTVILGARLVGLRLREEHRRRREADQQHIVREPPCACWAGCWCCG' A
#
# COMPACT_ATOMS: atom_id res chain seq x y z
N MET A 1 -24.09 17.58 -8.40
CA MET A 1 -25.31 17.14 -7.69
C MET A 1 -24.91 16.69 -6.29
N PRO A 2 -25.58 17.15 -5.22
CA PRO A 2 -25.33 16.62 -3.88
C PRO A 2 -25.85 15.18 -3.80
N LEU A 3 -25.03 14.26 -3.27
CA LEU A 3 -25.48 12.90 -2.92
C LEU A 3 -26.44 13.01 -1.74
N ARG A 4 -27.68 12.54 -1.89
CA ARG A 4 -28.70 12.58 -0.82
C ARG A 4 -28.99 11.15 -0.38
N ILE A 5 -29.12 10.98 0.93
CA ILE A 5 -29.65 9.76 1.52
C ILE A 5 -30.82 10.20 2.39
N ASP A 6 -32.03 9.82 2.01
CA ASP A 6 -33.24 10.15 2.78
C ASP A 6 -33.80 8.89 3.42
N ARG A 7 -33.84 8.86 4.75
CA ARG A 7 -34.36 7.72 5.55
C ARG A 7 -33.76 6.35 5.16
N GLY A 8 -32.51 6.33 4.70
CA GLY A 8 -31.83 5.11 4.25
C GLY A 8 -32.10 4.72 2.79
N HIS A 9 -32.83 5.55 2.05
CA HIS A 9 -33.02 5.42 0.61
C HIS A 9 -32.07 6.37 -0.14
N ALA A 10 -31.54 5.89 -1.25
CA ALA A 10 -30.73 6.64 -2.21
C ALA A 10 -31.12 6.17 -3.61
N GLU A 11 -31.16 7.08 -4.58
CA GLU A 11 -31.42 6.70 -5.96
C GLU A 11 -30.30 5.79 -6.48
N PRO A 12 -30.57 4.90 -7.46
CA PRO A 12 -29.57 3.98 -8.00
C PRO A 12 -28.27 4.67 -8.43
N GLU A 13 -28.38 5.85 -9.04
CA GLU A 13 -27.24 6.67 -9.47
C GLU A 13 -26.42 7.19 -8.29
N GLU A 14 -27.08 7.57 -7.20
CA GLU A 14 -26.44 8.05 -5.98
C GLU A 14 -25.70 6.91 -5.28
N LEU A 15 -26.31 5.72 -5.22
CA LEU A 15 -25.71 4.52 -4.67
C LEU A 15 -24.50 4.06 -5.50
N ALA A 16 -24.59 4.13 -6.83
CA ALA A 16 -23.47 3.84 -7.73
C ALA A 16 -22.31 4.82 -7.51
N ALA A 17 -22.60 6.12 -7.42
CA ALA A 17 -21.59 7.14 -7.14
C ALA A 17 -20.91 6.92 -5.77
N LEU A 18 -21.68 6.63 -4.71
CA LEU A 18 -21.14 6.29 -3.40
C LEU A 18 -20.24 5.06 -3.46
N THR A 19 -20.66 4.02 -4.17
CA THR A 19 -19.90 2.77 -4.31
C THR A 19 -18.56 3.01 -5.00
N VAL A 20 -18.53 3.80 -6.08
CA VAL A 20 -17.28 4.16 -6.78
C VAL A 20 -16.35 4.97 -5.89
N ILE A 21 -16.87 5.98 -5.18
CA ILE A 21 -16.05 6.83 -4.31
C ILE A 21 -15.43 6.01 -3.17
N LEU A 22 -16.24 5.20 -2.50
CA LEU A 22 -15.77 4.36 -1.39
C LEU A 22 -14.81 3.27 -1.89
N GLY A 23 -15.12 2.63 -3.02
CA GLY A 23 -14.24 1.67 -3.66
C GLY A 23 -12.88 2.27 -4.00
N ALA A 24 -12.84 3.43 -4.64
CA ALA A 24 -11.59 4.13 -4.96
C ALA A 24 -10.78 4.48 -3.71
N ARG A 25 -11.43 4.96 -2.64
CA ARG A 25 -10.76 5.25 -1.36
C ARG A 25 -10.15 4.00 -0.73
N LEU A 26 -10.90 2.90 -0.69
CA LEU A 26 -10.44 1.63 -0.13
C LEU A 26 -9.27 1.05 -0.94
N VAL A 27 -9.36 1.07 -2.27
CA VAL A 27 -8.26 0.64 -3.15
C VAL A 27 -7.02 1.51 -2.92
N GLY A 28 -7.17 2.83 -2.86
CA GLY A 28 -6.07 3.75 -2.58
C GLY A 28 -5.43 3.54 -1.20
N LEU A 29 -6.20 3.18 -0.17
CA LEU A 29 -5.65 2.80 1.14
C LEU A 29 -4.87 1.48 1.06
N ARG A 30 -5.41 0.46 0.37
CA ARG A 30 -4.71 -0.83 0.20
C ARG A 30 -3.39 -0.68 -0.55
N LEU A 31 -3.37 0.09 -1.64
CA LEU A 31 -2.15 0.34 -2.41
C LEU A 31 -1.08 1.07 -1.58
N ARG A 32 -1.49 2.05 -0.77
CA ARG A 32 -0.57 2.74 0.15
C ARG A 32 0.02 1.80 1.19
N GLU A 33 -0.81 0.93 1.75
CA GLU A 33 -0.36 -0.08 2.71
C GLU A 33 0.58 -1.10 2.07
N GLU A 34 0.28 -1.58 0.87
CA GLU A 34 1.17 -2.47 0.13
C GLU A 34 2.52 -1.80 -0.16
N HIS A 35 2.50 -0.53 -0.61
CA HIS A 35 3.72 0.22 -0.88
C HIS A 35 4.56 0.44 0.38
N ARG A 36 3.91 0.69 1.52
CA ARG A 36 4.59 0.77 2.82
C ARG A 36 5.30 -0.54 3.15
N ARG A 37 4.61 -1.68 3.05
CA ARG A 37 5.19 -3.00 3.32
C ARG A 37 6.36 -3.33 2.41
N ARG A 38 6.27 -2.99 1.11
CA ARG A 38 7.38 -3.17 0.17
C ARG A 38 8.61 -2.36 0.58
N ARG A 39 8.43 -1.08 0.95
CA ARG A 39 9.53 -0.25 1.46
C ARG A 39 10.15 -0.81 2.74
N GLU A 40 9.34 -1.31 3.66
CA GLU A 40 9.84 -1.95 4.89
C GLU A 40 10.64 -3.22 4.57
N ALA A 41 10.18 -4.04 3.61
CA ALA A 41 10.90 -5.23 3.16
C ALA A 41 12.23 -4.87 2.48
N ASP A 42 12.25 -3.84 1.62
CA ASP A 42 13.47 -3.36 0.96
C ASP A 42 14.47 -2.81 1.99
N GLN A 43 14.00 -2.06 3.00
CA GLN A 43 14.84 -1.59 4.11
C GLN A 43 15.43 -2.76 4.91
N GLN A 44 14.64 -3.79 5.21
CA GLN A 44 15.14 -4.98 5.90
C GLN A 44 16.16 -5.76 5.05
N HIS A 45 16.03 -5.74 3.72
CA HIS A 45 16.99 -6.37 2.83
C HIS A 45 18.33 -5.62 2.83
N ILE A 46 18.32 -4.29 2.77
CA ILE A 46 19.54 -3.45 2.85
C ILE A 46 20.28 -3.68 4.18
N VAL A 47 19.56 -3.74 5.30
CA VAL A 47 20.18 -4.00 6.62
C VAL A 47 20.75 -5.42 6.74
N ARG A 48 20.28 -6.35 5.90
CA ARG A 48 20.72 -7.76 5.89
C ARG A 48 21.74 -8.08 4.81
N GLU A 49 22.23 -7.11 4.04
CA GLU A 49 23.36 -7.36 3.14
C GLU A 49 24.50 -7.99 3.98
N PRO A 50 24.91 -9.22 3.65
CA PRO A 50 25.95 -9.89 4.41
C PRO A 50 27.25 -9.10 4.26
N PRO A 51 28.12 -9.09 5.28
CA PRO A 51 29.42 -8.45 5.14
C PRO A 51 30.13 -9.01 3.92
N CYS A 52 30.65 -8.11 3.09
CA CYS A 52 31.32 -8.41 1.83
C CYS A 52 32.38 -9.50 2.06
N ALA A 53 32.13 -10.71 1.55
CA ALA A 53 33.12 -11.77 1.55
C ALA A 53 34.02 -11.59 0.32
N CYS A 54 35.32 -11.36 0.51
CA CYS A 54 36.26 -11.41 -0.60
C CYS A 54 36.34 -12.86 -1.14
N TRP A 55 36.82 -13.06 -2.37
CA TRP A 55 36.93 -14.38 -3.01
C TRP A 55 37.83 -15.38 -2.23
N ALA A 56 38.54 -14.91 -1.20
CA ALA A 56 39.30 -15.70 -0.25
C ALA A 56 38.54 -16.05 1.06
N GLY A 57 37.25 -15.71 1.18
CA GLY A 57 36.40 -16.08 2.32
C GLY A 57 36.57 -15.22 3.58
N CYS A 58 37.24 -14.06 3.51
CA CYS A 58 37.35 -13.15 4.65
C CYS A 58 36.07 -12.32 4.80
N TRP A 59 35.47 -12.30 6.00
CA TRP A 59 34.24 -11.55 6.31
C TRP A 59 34.47 -10.08 6.71
N CYS A 60 35.69 -9.55 6.63
CA CYS A 60 35.97 -8.14 6.84
C CYS A 60 37.19 -7.73 6.00
N CYS A 61 36.98 -7.01 4.91
CA CYS A 61 37.99 -6.09 4.39
C CYS A 61 37.29 -4.74 4.24
N GLY A 62 37.57 -3.84 5.18
CA GLY A 62 37.22 -2.42 5.05
C GLY A 62 38.04 -1.74 3.97
#